data_AF-A0A452XDJ5-F1
#
_entry.id   AF-A0A452XDJ5-F1
#
_cell.length_a   1.000
_cell.length_b   1.000
_cell.length_c   1.000
_cell.angle_alpha   90.00
_cell.angle_beta   90.00
_cell.angle_gamma   90.00
#
_symmetry.space_group_name_H-M   'P 1'
#
loop_
_entity.id
_entity.type
_entity.pdbx_description
1 polymer ?
#
loop_
_entity_poly.entity_id
_entity_poly.type
_entity_poly.pdbx_seq_one_letter_code
_entity_poly.pdbx_strand_id
1 'polypeptide(L)'
;LLPFRKAFKGTFIAAGGYDREEGNKVVADGYADLVGYGRIFLANPDLPMRFELDSPLNKYDRNTFYTHDPVIGYTDYPFLEGSNAE
;
A
#
# COMPACT_ATOMS: atom_id res chain seq x y z
N LEU A 1 -17.96 0.66 -3.37
CA LEU A 1 -18.08 -0.66 -2.72
C LEU A 1 -19.17 -0.74 -1.64
N LEU A 2 -19.82 0.37 -1.24
CA LEU A 2 -20.86 0.40 -0.20
C LEU A 2 -21.97 -0.66 -0.29
N PRO A 3 -22.58 -0.95 -1.48
CA PRO A 3 -23.60 -1.99 -1.56
C PRO A 3 -23.07 -3.37 -1.13
N PHE A 4 -21.83 -3.70 -1.52
CA PHE A 4 -21.18 -4.95 -1.14
C PHE A 4 -20.86 -4.98 0.36
N ARG A 5 -20.35 -3.89 0.94
CA ARG A 5 -20.12 -3.79 2.39
C ARG A 5 -21.41 -3.95 3.18
N LYS A 6 -22.53 -3.41 2.71
CA LYS A 6 -23.84 -3.58 3.36
C LYS A 6 -24.33 -5.02 3.32
N ALA A 7 -24.12 -5.71 2.21
CA ALA A 7 -24.55 -7.10 2.02
C ALA A 7 -23.66 -8.11 2.76
N PHE A 8 -22.34 -7.92 2.75
CA PHE A 8 -21.37 -8.84 3.34
C PHE A 8 -21.04 -8.47 4.78
N LYS A 9 -21.11 -9.44 5.71
CA LYS A 9 -20.93 -9.20 7.15
C LYS A 9 -19.58 -9.68 7.71
N GLY A 10 -18.74 -10.28 6.88
CA GLY A 10 -17.38 -10.65 7.27
C GLY A 10 -16.38 -9.50 7.13
N THR A 11 -15.10 -9.82 7.32
CA THR A 11 -13.97 -8.91 7.07
C THR A 11 -13.93 -8.48 5.61
N PHE A 12 -14.02 -7.18 5.36
CA PHE A 12 -14.10 -6.58 4.05
C PHE A 12 -12.82 -5.80 3.76
N ILE A 13 -12.07 -6.25 2.75
CA ILE A 13 -10.83 -5.60 2.32
C ILE A 13 -11.12 -4.76 1.08
N ALA A 14 -10.87 -3.46 1.15
CA ALA A 14 -10.96 -2.57 -0.01
C ALA A 14 -9.56 -2.33 -0.59
N ALA A 15 -9.44 -2.26 -1.92
CA ALA A 15 -8.19 -1.91 -2.59
C ALA A 15 -8.51 -1.11 -3.85
N GLY A 16 -7.60 -0.20 -4.24
CA GLY A 16 -7.74 0.54 -5.48
C GLY A 16 -7.43 2.03 -5.37
N GLY A 17 -6.14 2.37 -5.25
CA GLY A 17 -5.70 3.77 -5.36
C GLY A 17 -5.70 4.57 -4.07
N TYR A 18 -6.02 3.96 -2.93
CA TYR A 18 -5.93 4.59 -1.61
C TYR A 18 -4.52 5.10 -1.31
N ASP A 19 -4.46 6.30 -0.75
CA ASP A 19 -3.33 6.79 0.03
C ASP A 19 -3.53 6.52 1.54
N ARG A 20 -2.62 7.04 2.37
CA ARG A 20 -2.66 6.89 3.84
C ARG A 20 -3.91 7.52 4.44
N GLU A 21 -4.27 8.74 4.05
CA GLU A 21 -5.37 9.49 4.64
C GLU A 21 -6.71 8.86 4.25
N GLU A 22 -6.89 8.58 2.97
CA GLU A 22 -8.09 7.91 2.46
C GLU A 22 -8.25 6.51 3.06
N GLY A 23 -7.14 5.76 3.19
CA GLY A 23 -7.12 4.44 3.80
C GLY A 23 -7.56 4.47 5.27
N ASN A 24 -7.00 5.40 6.06
CA ASN A 24 -7.41 5.60 7.45
C ASN A 24 -8.89 6.00 7.55
N LYS A 25 -9.34 6.89 6.66
CA LYS A 25 -10.73 7.35 6.63
C LYS A 25 -11.72 6.22 6.37
N VAL A 26 -11.49 5.36 5.37
CA VAL A 26 -12.46 4.30 5.05
C VAL A 26 -12.55 3.22 6.12
N VAL A 27 -11.46 3.01 6.88
CA VAL A 27 -11.47 2.12 8.05
C VAL A 27 -12.26 2.78 9.19
N ALA A 28 -11.97 4.05 9.51
CA ALA A 28 -12.67 4.78 10.56
C ALA A 28 -14.19 4.91 10.31
N ASP A 29 -14.58 5.11 9.05
CA ASP A 29 -15.98 5.24 8.63
C ASP A 29 -16.71 3.88 8.53
N GLY A 30 -16.03 2.75 8.77
CA GLY A 30 -16.60 1.40 8.66
C GLY A 30 -16.93 0.96 7.23
N TYR A 31 -16.39 1.67 6.23
CA TYR A 31 -16.56 1.36 4.81
C TYR A 31 -15.79 0.09 4.42
N ALA A 32 -14.64 -0.15 5.04
CA ALA A 32 -13.86 -1.38 4.95
C ALA A 32 -13.24 -1.69 6.32
N ASP A 33 -12.88 -2.95 6.56
CA ASP A 33 -12.15 -3.34 7.77
C ASP A 33 -10.63 -3.29 7.55
N LEU A 34 -10.18 -3.48 6.30
CA LEU A 34 -8.78 -3.43 5.89
C LEU A 34 -8.62 -2.77 4.52
N VAL A 35 -7.43 -2.23 4.24
CA VAL A 35 -7.07 -1.65 2.94
C VAL A 35 -5.87 -2.37 2.33
N GLY A 36 -6.01 -2.81 1.08
CA GLY A 36 -4.94 -3.39 0.29
C GLY A 36 -4.22 -2.35 -0.57
N TYR A 37 -2.90 -2.32 -0.48
CA TYR A 37 -2.04 -1.41 -1.24
C TYR A 37 -1.16 -2.21 -2.20
N GLY A 38 -1.22 -1.88 -3.50
CA GLY A 38 -0.46 -2.56 -4.55
C GLY A 38 0.72 -1.73 -5.03
N ARG A 39 0.46 -0.78 -5.94
CA ARG A 39 1.48 0.07 -6.60
C ARG A 39 2.44 0.75 -5.64
N ILE A 40 1.93 1.31 -4.55
CA ILE A 40 2.77 1.98 -3.56
C ILE A 40 3.54 0.98 -2.69
N PHE A 41 3.00 -0.22 -2.45
CA PHE A 41 3.73 -1.26 -1.72
C PHE A 41 4.88 -1.82 -2.56
N LEU A 42 4.67 -1.99 -3.87
CA LEU A 42 5.74 -2.41 -4.80
C LEU A 42 6.97 -1.50 -4.68
N ALA A 43 6.76 -0.17 -4.61
CA ALA A 43 7.86 0.79 -4.53
C ALA A 43 8.35 1.08 -3.11
N ASN A 44 7.61 0.67 -2.07
CA ASN A 44 7.91 0.98 -0.68
C ASN A 44 7.88 -0.33 0.11
N PRO A 45 9.00 -1.07 0.20
CA PRO A 45 9.03 -2.36 0.90
C PRO A 45 8.70 -2.22 2.40
N ASP A 46 8.85 -1.02 2.94
CA ASP A 46 8.58 -0.58 4.30
C ASP A 46 7.33 0.31 4.42
N LEU A 47 6.35 0.18 3.49
CA LEU A 47 5.14 1.02 3.45
C LEU A 47 4.42 1.16 4.81
N PRO A 48 4.22 0.10 5.63
CA PRO A 48 3.56 0.26 6.92
C PRO A 48 4.30 1.23 7.86
N MET A 49 5.64 1.14 7.92
CA MET A 49 6.47 2.05 8.72
C MET A 49 6.38 3.48 8.21
N ARG A 50 6.42 3.67 6.88
CA ARG A 50 6.24 5.00 6.28
C ARG A 50 4.89 5.61 6.64
N PHE A 51 3.82 4.81 6.67
CA PHE A 51 2.50 5.28 7.08
C PHE A 51 2.42 5.59 8.58
N GLU A 52 3.07 4.81 9.42
CA GLU A 52 3.13 5.07 10.85
C GLU A 52 3.84 6.40 11.15
N LEU A 53 4.98 6.63 10.48
CA LEU A 53 5.82 7.82 10.65
C LEU A 53 5.41 9.02 9.78
N ASP A 54 4.37 8.89 8.96
CA ASP A 54 3.96 9.87 7.95
C ASP A 54 5.13 10.34 7.05
N SER A 55 5.98 9.38 6.68
CA SER A 55 7.20 9.63 5.92
C SER A 55 6.96 9.65 4.41
N PRO A 56 7.84 10.32 3.63
CA PRO A 56 7.74 10.34 2.17
C PRO A 56 7.74 8.93 1.56
N LEU A 57 6.94 8.75 0.51
CA LEU A 57 6.89 7.51 -0.26
C LEU A 57 7.80 7.58 -1.48
N ASN A 58 8.47 6.48 -1.78
CA ASN A 58 9.12 6.24 -3.06
C ASN A 58 8.06 6.27 -4.18
N LYS A 59 8.46 6.80 -5.33
CA LYS A 59 7.66 6.77 -6.55
C LYS A 59 7.84 5.43 -7.25
N TYR A 60 6.74 4.77 -7.58
CA TYR A 60 6.77 3.60 -8.44
C TYR A 60 7.09 3.98 -9.90
N ASP A 61 7.75 3.08 -10.62
CA ASP A 61 7.95 3.19 -12.07
C ASP A 61 7.08 2.15 -12.76
N ARG A 62 6.13 2.58 -13.60
CA ARG A 62 5.23 1.66 -14.30
C ARG A 62 5.92 0.90 -15.44
N ASN A 63 7.04 1.42 -15.95
CA ASN A 63 7.78 0.78 -17.03
C ASN A 63 8.47 -0.51 -16.57
N THR A 64 8.72 -0.64 -15.26
CA THR A 64 9.42 -1.79 -14.68
C THR A 64 8.49 -2.89 -14.15
N PHE A 65 7.19 -2.64 -14.04
CA PHE A 65 6.21 -3.57 -13.41
C PHE A 65 6.19 -4.97 -14.02
N TYR A 66 6.44 -5.08 -15.33
CA TYR A 66 6.35 -6.33 -16.08
C TYR A 66 7.61 -6.57 -16.89
N THR A 67 8.76 -6.31 -16.28
CA THR A 67 10.07 -6.61 -16.89
C THR A 67 10.57 -7.97 -16.42
N HIS A 68 11.55 -8.52 -17.16
CA HIS A 68 12.23 -9.75 -16.78
C HIS A 68 13.45 -9.48 -15.89
N ASP A 69 13.79 -8.22 -15.64
CA ASP A 69 14.92 -7.87 -14.78
C ASP A 69 14.55 -8.22 -13.33
N PRO A 70 15.36 -9.04 -12.63
CA PRO A 70 15.03 -9.49 -11.29
C PRO A 70 15.32 -8.44 -10.21
N VAL A 71 15.95 -7.31 -10.56
CA VAL A 71 16.39 -6.28 -9.62
C VAL A 71 15.66 -4.96 -9.89
N ILE A 72 15.74 -4.46 -11.12
CA ILE A 72 15.32 -3.10 -11.46
C ILE A 72 13.80 -2.93 -11.38
N GLY A 73 13.35 -2.09 -10.45
CA GLY A 73 11.94 -1.86 -10.15
C GLY A 73 11.25 -3.04 -9.43
N TYR A 74 12.04 -3.93 -8.81
CA TYR A 74 11.54 -5.08 -8.06
C TYR A 74 12.15 -5.15 -6.65
N THR A 75 13.48 -5.31 -6.55
CA THR A 75 14.18 -5.42 -5.25
C THR A 75 15.09 -4.23 -4.95
N ASP A 76 15.22 -3.27 -5.87
CA ASP A 76 16.10 -2.10 -5.75
C ASP A 76 15.41 -0.86 -5.17
N TYR A 77 14.14 -0.95 -4.80
CA TYR A 77 13.45 0.13 -4.10
C TYR A 77 14.03 0.34 -2.70
N PRO A 78 14.46 1.57 -2.35
CA PRO A 78 15.13 1.83 -1.09
C PRO A 78 14.16 1.82 0.09
N PHE A 79 14.64 1.28 1.20
CA PHE A 79 14.04 1.44 2.52
C PHE A 79 14.25 2.87 3.06
N LEU A 80 13.49 3.29 4.09
CA LEU A 80 13.81 4.50 4.85
C LEU A 80 15.20 4.35 5.52
N GLU A 81 16.00 5.42 5.54
CA GLU A 81 17.29 5.40 6.24
C GLU A 81 17.09 5.04 7.73
N GLY A 82 17.75 3.98 8.18
CA GLY A 82 17.62 3.46 9.54
C GLY A 82 16.69 2.25 9.69
N SER A 83 15.91 1.89 8.66
CA SER A 83 15.29 0.56 8.61
C SER A 83 16.27 -0.44 7.99
N ASN A 84 17.34 -0.76 8.72
CA ASN A 84 18.09 -1.97 8.43
C ASN A 84 17.21 -3.14 8.85
N ALA A 85 16.74 -3.93 7.88
CA ALA A 85 16.21 -5.25 8.18
C ALA A 85 17.38 -6.11 8.67
N GLU A 86 17.33 -6.51 9.95
CA GLU A 86 18.14 -7.62 10.46
C GLU A 86 17.77 -8.93 9.76
#